data_AF-A0A2S9FXE4-F1
#
_entry.id   AF-A0A2S9FXE4-F1
#
_cell.length_a   1.000
_cell.length_b   1.000
_cell.length_c   1.000
_cell.angle_alpha   90.00
_cell.angle_beta   90.00
_cell.angle_gamma   90.00
#
_symmetry.space_group_name_H-M   'P 1'
#
loop_
_entity.id
_entity.type
_entity.pdbx_description
1 polymer ?
#
loop_
_entity_poly.entity_id
_entity_poly.type
_entity_poly.pdbx_seq_one_letter_code
_entity_poly.pdbx_strand_id
1 'polypeptide(L)'
;KITHSNLCSEILQVSTPSLFNEDLTYAKVGKDISCNLGSLNIAKAMDSPDFAQTIEVSIRALTAVSDQTHIWSVPSIEQGNNDS
;
A
#
# COMPACT_ATOMS: atom_id res chain seq x y z
N LYS A 1 -8.36 6.29 -12.33
CA LYS A 1 -9.60 5.47 -12.18
C LYS A 1 -9.21 4.15 -11.57
N ILE A 2 -10.04 3.56 -10.70
CA ILE A 2 -9.83 2.20 -10.16
C ILE A 2 -10.36 1.21 -11.19
N THR A 3 -9.53 0.25 -11.60
CA THR A 3 -9.84 -0.69 -12.71
C THR A 3 -9.86 -2.15 -12.30
N HIS A 4 -9.29 -2.49 -11.14
CA HIS A 4 -9.25 -3.85 -10.60
C HIS A 4 -9.08 -3.78 -9.07
N SER A 5 -9.07 -4.94 -8.42
CA SER A 5 -8.85 -5.11 -6.98
C SER A 5 -7.80 -6.20 -6.69
N ASN A 6 -7.52 -6.47 -5.41
CA ASN A 6 -6.67 -7.59 -5.00
C ASN A 6 -7.43 -8.92 -4.96
N LEU A 7 -6.73 -9.99 -4.56
CA LEU A 7 -7.28 -11.35 -4.41
C LEU A 7 -8.51 -11.41 -3.49
N CYS A 8 -8.52 -10.64 -2.41
CA CYS A 8 -9.63 -10.60 -1.44
C CYS A 8 -10.70 -9.55 -1.79
N SER A 9 -10.57 -8.88 -2.94
CA SER A 9 -11.48 -7.80 -3.40
C SER A 9 -11.62 -6.58 -2.47
N GLU A 10 -10.67 -6.38 -1.56
CA GLU A 10 -10.73 -5.36 -0.50
C GLU A 10 -9.89 -4.11 -0.79
N ILE A 11 -8.95 -4.20 -1.75
CA ILE A 11 -8.06 -3.09 -2.12
C ILE A 11 -8.56 -2.42 -3.39
N LEU A 12 -8.78 -1.10 -3.31
CA LEU A 12 -9.34 -0.30 -4.39
C LEU A 12 -8.53 0.99 -4.52
N GLN A 13 -7.45 0.95 -5.31
CA GLN A 13 -6.55 2.08 -5.55
C GLN A 13 -6.35 2.33 -7.04
N VAL A 14 -5.84 3.52 -7.38
CA VAL A 14 -5.51 3.87 -8.77
C VAL A 14 -4.17 3.26 -9.16
N SER A 15 -4.06 2.76 -10.38
CA SER A 15 -2.79 2.29 -10.96
C SER A 15 -2.55 2.94 -12.32
N THR A 16 -1.29 2.96 -12.73
CA THR A 16 -0.89 3.46 -14.05
C THR A 16 0.05 2.45 -14.73
N PRO A 17 -0.14 2.15 -16.02
CA PRO A 17 0.61 1.09 -16.68
C PRO A 17 2.10 1.46 -16.85
N SER A 18 2.95 0.45 -16.69
CA SER A 18 4.36 0.49 -17.10
C SER A 18 4.50 0.26 -18.61
N LEU A 19 5.58 0.77 -19.20
CA LEU A 19 5.99 0.49 -20.57
C LEU A 19 7.36 -0.19 -20.55
N PHE A 20 7.53 -1.21 -21.38
CA PHE A 20 8.75 -2.00 -21.47
C PHE A 20 9.42 -1.82 -22.83
N ASN A 21 10.74 -1.89 -22.85
CA ASN A 21 11.54 -2.06 -24.07
C ASN A 21 11.50 -3.53 -24.52
N GLU A 22 12.02 -3.82 -25.72
CA GLU A 22 12.06 -5.19 -26.26
C GLU A 22 12.92 -6.16 -25.43
N ASP A 23 13.93 -5.64 -24.72
CA ASP A 23 14.79 -6.40 -23.81
C ASP A 23 14.21 -6.56 -22.40
N LEU A 24 12.93 -6.22 -22.22
CA LEU A 24 12.17 -6.22 -20.96
C LEU A 24 12.66 -5.22 -19.90
N THR A 25 13.60 -4.33 -20.23
CA THR A 25 13.89 -3.19 -19.36
C THR A 25 12.72 -2.20 -19.36
N TYR A 26 12.57 -1.42 -18.29
CA TYR A 26 11.50 -0.43 -18.20
C TYR A 26 11.81 0.79 -19.08
N ALA A 27 10.95 1.05 -20.06
CA ALA A 27 10.93 2.31 -20.81
C ALA A 27 10.27 3.42 -19.99
N LYS A 28 9.23 3.06 -19.23
CA LYS A 28 8.55 3.92 -18.26
C LYS A 28 8.04 3.06 -17.11
N VAL A 29 8.43 3.39 -15.89
CA VAL A 29 7.89 2.75 -14.69
C VAL A 29 6.53 3.39 -14.37
N GLY A 30 5.50 2.55 -14.30
CA GLY A 30 4.15 2.93 -13.89
C GLY A 30 3.99 2.91 -12.37
N LYS A 31 2.74 2.84 -11.92
CA LYS A 31 2.39 2.73 -10.51
C LYS A 31 1.49 1.52 -10.32
N ASP A 32 2.04 0.47 -9.74
CA ASP A 32 1.27 -0.68 -9.28
C ASP A 32 1.06 -0.61 -7.76
N ILE A 33 0.24 -1.50 -7.23
CA ILE A 33 -0.29 -1.41 -5.86
C ILE A 33 0.30 -2.53 -5.01
N SER A 34 1.00 -2.16 -3.93
CA SER A 34 1.19 -3.00 -2.74
C SER A 34 0.24 -2.54 -1.63
N CYS A 35 0.02 -3.37 -0.63
CA CYS A 35 -0.92 -3.08 0.44
C CYS A 35 -0.38 -3.54 1.79
N ASN A 36 -0.45 -2.65 2.79
CA ASN A 36 -0.10 -2.91 4.18
C ASN A 36 -1.39 -2.89 5.01
N LEU A 37 -1.71 -4.00 5.69
CA LEU A 37 -2.98 -4.17 6.38
C LEU A 37 -2.80 -4.31 7.88
N GLY A 38 -3.72 -3.69 8.62
CA GLY A 38 -3.86 -3.85 10.06
C GLY A 38 -5.32 -3.64 10.45
N SER A 39 -5.78 -4.42 11.42
CA SER A 39 -7.15 -4.37 11.93
C SER A 39 -7.15 -4.15 13.43
N LEU A 40 -8.13 -3.37 13.91
CA LEU A 40 -8.33 -3.14 15.33
C LEU A 40 -9.46 -4.02 15.86
N ASN A 41 -9.30 -4.46 17.11
CA ASN A 41 -10.41 -5.03 17.85
C ASN A 41 -11.35 -3.89 18.29
N ILE A 42 -12.56 -3.87 17.76
CA ILE A 42 -13.54 -2.79 18.00
C ILE A 42 -13.86 -2.65 19.49
N ALA A 43 -14.16 -3.75 20.18
CA ALA A 43 -14.55 -3.70 21.60
C ALA A 43 -13.43 -3.08 22.45
N LYS A 44 -12.19 -3.54 22.26
CA LYS A 44 -11.04 -2.99 23.00
C LYS A 44 -10.72 -1.55 22.63
N ALA A 45 -10.88 -1.17 21.37
CA ALA A 45 -10.66 0.21 20.95
C ALA A 45 -11.68 1.16 21.59
N MET A 46 -12.96 0.75 21.66
CA MET A 46 -14.02 1.53 22.31
C MET A 46 -13.87 1.60 23.84
N ASP A 47 -13.30 0.57 24.47
CA ASP A 47 -12.98 0.56 25.90
C ASP A 47 -11.72 1.40 26.23
N SER A 48 -11.00 1.89 25.22
CA SER A 48 -9.79 2.69 25.43
C SER A 48 -10.13 4.06 26.04
N PRO A 49 -9.40 4.52 27.07
CA PRO A 49 -9.54 5.88 27.56
C PRO A 49 -9.05 6.93 26.54
N ASP A 50 -8.26 6.50 25.54
CA ASP A 50 -7.80 7.33 24.44
C ASP A 50 -7.92 6.57 23.11
N PHE A 51 -9.09 6.68 22.48
CA PHE A 51 -9.36 6.11 21.18
C PHE A 51 -8.50 6.76 20.08
N ALA A 52 -8.26 8.07 20.17
CA ALA A 52 -7.50 8.81 19.16
C ALA A 52 -6.04 8.34 19.10
N GLN A 53 -5.40 8.14 20.26
CA GLN A 53 -4.07 7.56 20.33
C GLN A 53 -4.01 6.15 19.72
N THR A 54 -5.05 5.32 19.94
CA THR A 54 -5.13 3.98 19.35
C THR A 54 -5.12 4.04 17.82
N ILE A 55 -5.89 4.97 17.23
CA ILE A 55 -5.91 5.19 15.78
C ILE A 55 -4.56 5.76 15.29
N GLU A 56 -4.01 6.76 15.97
CA GLU A 56 -2.74 7.41 15.59
C GLU A 56 -1.59 6.41 15.55
N VAL A 57 -1.45 5.57 16.58
CA VAL A 57 -0.42 4.53 16.64
C VAL A 57 -0.62 3.51 15.52
N SER A 58 -1.85 3.12 15.23
CA SER A 58 -2.15 2.16 14.16
C SER A 58 -1.76 2.70 12.78
N ILE A 59 -2.08 3.98 12.50
CA ILE A 59 -1.69 4.64 11.26
C ILE A 59 -0.18 4.71 11.17
N ARG A 60 0.51 5.19 12.22
CA ARG A 60 1.99 5.27 12.24
C ARG A 60 2.65 3.91 12.03
N ALA A 61 2.10 2.85 12.61
CA ALA A 61 2.62 1.50 12.42
C ALA A 61 2.50 1.06 10.95
N LEU A 62 1.35 1.27 10.31
CA LEU A 62 1.14 0.90 8.90
C LEU A 62 1.96 1.78 7.94
N THR A 63 2.12 3.08 8.24
CA THR A 63 3.04 3.97 7.53
C THR A 63 4.48 3.47 7.65
N ALA A 64 4.91 3.09 8.84
CA ALA A 64 6.27 2.57 9.05
C ALA A 64 6.52 1.26 8.29
N VAL A 65 5.51 0.40 8.11
CA VAL A 65 5.62 -0.78 7.24
C VAL A 65 5.82 -0.36 5.79
N SER A 66 5.08 0.65 5.32
CA SER A 66 5.26 1.23 3.97
C SER A 66 6.69 1.76 3.78
N ASP A 67 7.16 2.59 4.71
CA ASP A 67 8.48 3.25 4.64
C ASP A 67 9.65 2.26 4.65
N GLN A 68 9.49 1.11 5.31
CA GLN A 68 10.52 0.07 5.43
C GLN A 68 10.46 -0.96 4.30
N THR A 69 9.40 -0.96 3.49
CA THR A 69 9.20 -1.96 2.45
C THR A 69 9.88 -1.53 1.16
N HIS A 70 10.78 -2.38 0.66
CA HIS A 70 11.39 -2.22 -0.66
C HIS A 70 11.28 -3.51 -1.48
N ILE A 71 10.64 -3.44 -2.65
CA ILE A 71 10.39 -4.57 -3.56
C ILE A 71 11.11 -4.30 -4.89
N TRP A 72 12.45 -4.34 -4.83
CA TRP A 72 13.34 -4.05 -5.98
C TRP A 72 13.13 -4.97 -7.19
N SER A 73 12.58 -6.16 -6.97
CA SER A 73 12.28 -7.12 -8.05
C SER A 73 11.13 -6.67 -8.95
N VAL A 74 10.29 -5.73 -8.50
CA VAL A 74 9.14 -5.21 -9.26
C VAL A 74 9.10 -3.67 -9.16
N PRO A 75 9.85 -2.95 -10.01
CA PRO A 75 10.01 -1.49 -9.94
C PRO A 75 8.71 -0.66 -9.88
N SER A 76 7.64 -1.11 -10.53
CA SER A 76 6.35 -0.41 -10.50
C SER A 76 5.62 -0.52 -9.14
N ILE A 77 5.88 -1.60 -8.38
CA ILE A 77 5.39 -1.76 -7.01
C ILE A 77 6.23 -0.90 -6.06
N GLU A 78 7.56 -0.90 -6.23
CA GLU A 78 8.47 -0.02 -5.48
C GLU A 78 8.09 1.45 -5.64
N GLN A 79 7.94 1.91 -6.89
CA GLN A 79 7.53 3.27 -7.18
C GLN A 79 6.12 3.56 -6.65
N GLY A 80 5.19 2.61 -6.77
CA GLY A 80 3.86 2.74 -6.20
C GLY A 80 3.88 3.01 -4.71
N ASN A 81 4.66 2.23 -3.95
CA ASN A 81 4.83 2.38 -2.50
C ASN A 81 5.46 3.73 -2.13
N ASN A 82 6.53 4.14 -2.82
CA ASN A 82 7.28 5.35 -2.47
C ASN A 82 6.56 6.67 -2.84
N ASP A 83 5.66 6.64 -3.82
CA ASP A 83 4.88 7.79 -4.25
C ASP A 83 3.47 7.87 -3.61
N SER A 84 3.20 7.03 -2.59
CA SER A 84 1.89 6.93 -1.90
C SER A 84 1.71 7.94 -0.78
#